data_AF-A0A7C9A461-F1
#
_entry.id   AF-A0A7C9A461-F1
#
_cell.length_a   1.000
_cell.length_b   1.000
_cell.length_c   1.000
_cell.angle_alpha   90.00
_cell.angle_beta   90.00
_cell.angle_gamma   90.00
#
_symmetry.space_group_name_H-M   'P 1'
#
loop_
_entity.id
_entity.type
_entity.pdbx_description
1 polymer ?
#
loop_
_entity_poly.entity_id
_entity_poly.type
_entity_poly.pdbx_seq_one_letter_code
_entity_poly.pdbx_strand_id
1 'polypeptide(L)'
;LLISLFLSSCLCSYVALWPMPTKLVWPQPQAASLSPHFTIIPPPNHQHRHLKAAIDRYLGLVKSEHHLPLVNPEVEVPSSPATSELEVLEVQVADLVAPLEHGVDESYNLSIPTAGGSALLVAETPWGAMRGLETFSQLVWGANPTLVAVGLEIHDFPVYGHRGVMLDTSRNYYEVGDILRTIEAMSANKLNVFHWHITDSHSFPLVLPSEPSL
;
A
#
# COMPACT_ATOMS: atom_id res chain seq x y z
N LEU A 1 -2.63 -15.71 15.17
CA LEU A 1 -3.04 -17.05 14.69
C LEU A 1 -4.27 -16.87 13.80
N LEU A 2 -4.07 -16.54 12.53
CA LEU A 2 -5.06 -16.56 11.43
C LEU A 2 -4.28 -16.24 10.15
N ILE A 3 -3.47 -17.20 9.70
CA ILE A 3 -2.90 -17.22 8.35
C ILE A 3 -3.87 -18.05 7.52
N SER A 4 -4.41 -17.45 6.47
CA SER A 4 -5.28 -18.12 5.51
C SER A 4 -4.47 -19.16 4.74
N LEU A 5 -4.56 -20.43 5.12
CA LEU A 5 -4.12 -21.55 4.29
C LEU A 5 -5.15 -21.78 3.18
N PHE A 6 -4.92 -21.19 2.01
CA PHE A 6 -5.52 -21.68 0.77
C PHE A 6 -4.60 -22.75 0.17
N LEU A 7 -4.74 -24.00 0.64
CA LEU A 7 -4.26 -25.18 -0.07
C LEU A 7 -5.33 -25.53 -1.13
N SER A 8 -5.20 -24.98 -2.33
CA SER A 8 -5.88 -25.49 -3.52
C SER A 8 -4.82 -26.03 -4.47
N SER A 9 -5.00 -27.28 -4.87
CA SER A 9 -4.07 -28.14 -5.62
C SER A 9 -3.93 -27.77 -7.11
N CYS A 10 -3.77 -26.50 -7.41
CA CYS A 10 -3.25 -26.01 -8.68
C CYS A 10 -2.01 -25.21 -8.30
N LEU A 11 -0.87 -25.41 -8.97
CA LEU A 11 0.36 -24.62 -8.77
C LEU A 11 0.05 -23.16 -9.14
N CYS A 12 -0.57 -22.44 -8.23
CA CYS A 12 -0.86 -21.03 -8.34
C CYS A 12 0.25 -20.35 -7.56
N SER A 13 1.21 -19.78 -8.27
CA SER A 13 2.26 -19.00 -7.65
C SER A 13 1.62 -17.93 -6.77
N TYR A 14 2.03 -17.93 -5.51
CA TYR A 14 1.44 -17.10 -4.48
C TYR A 14 2.32 -15.88 -4.24
N VAL A 15 1.75 -14.68 -4.34
CA VAL A 15 2.36 -13.45 -3.82
C VAL A 15 1.56 -12.98 -2.60
N ALA A 16 2.27 -12.55 -1.56
CA ALA A 16 1.67 -12.22 -0.27
C ALA A 16 0.99 -10.85 -0.30
N LEU A 17 -0.09 -10.72 -1.06
CA LEU A 17 -0.91 -9.52 -1.11
C LEU A 17 -1.99 -9.54 -0.03
N TRP A 18 -2.11 -8.43 0.69
CA TRP A 18 -3.20 -8.19 1.63
C TRP A 18 -3.60 -6.70 1.70
N PRO A 19 -4.89 -6.37 1.57
CA PRO A 19 -5.98 -7.23 1.08
C PRO A 19 -5.70 -7.74 -0.34
N MET A 20 -6.28 -8.89 -0.69
CA MET A 20 -6.21 -9.41 -2.06
C MET A 20 -6.94 -8.44 -3.00
N PRO A 21 -6.30 -7.99 -4.11
CA PRO A 21 -6.97 -7.13 -5.09
C PRO A 21 -8.22 -7.76 -5.68
N THR A 22 -9.19 -6.94 -6.08
CA THR A 22 -10.41 -7.43 -6.75
C THR A 22 -10.12 -8.15 -8.07
N LYS A 23 -9.05 -7.78 -8.78
CA LYS A 23 -8.56 -8.49 -9.96
C LYS A 23 -7.04 -8.47 -10.03
N LEU A 24 -6.45 -9.65 -10.11
CA LEU A 24 -5.03 -9.89 -10.38
C LEU A 24 -4.90 -10.83 -11.60
N VAL A 25 -4.12 -10.42 -12.58
CA VAL A 25 -3.77 -11.23 -13.76
C VAL A 25 -2.26 -11.44 -13.76
N TRP A 26 -1.83 -12.70 -13.56
CA TRP A 26 -0.42 -13.06 -13.51
C TRP A 26 -0.19 -14.42 -14.22
N PRO A 27 -0.24 -14.44 -15.56
CA PRO A 27 -0.29 -15.70 -16.32
C PRO A 27 1.01 -16.50 -16.26
N GLN A 28 2.15 -15.81 -16.15
CA GLN A 28 3.48 -16.40 -16.04
C GLN A 28 4.21 -15.76 -14.85
N PRO A 29 4.12 -16.38 -13.66
CA PRO A 29 4.68 -15.81 -12.45
C PRO A 29 6.20 -15.66 -12.49
N GLN A 30 6.66 -14.42 -12.57
CA GLN A 30 8.06 -14.06 -12.76
C GLN A 30 8.48 -12.97 -11.77
N ALA A 31 9.77 -12.91 -11.48
CA ALA A 31 10.36 -11.81 -10.72
C ALA A 31 11.57 -11.21 -11.42
N ALA A 32 11.71 -9.90 -11.26
CA ALA A 32 12.86 -9.12 -11.70
C ALA A 32 13.65 -8.64 -10.48
N SER A 33 14.93 -8.31 -10.68
CA SER A 33 15.68 -7.57 -9.66
C SER A 33 15.14 -6.14 -9.59
N LEU A 34 15.03 -5.58 -8.39
CA LEU A 34 14.75 -4.17 -8.21
C LEU A 34 16.07 -3.39 -8.32
N SER A 35 16.13 -2.37 -9.17
CA SER A 35 17.35 -1.61 -9.37
C SER A 35 17.79 -0.90 -8.07
N PRO A 36 19.10 -0.84 -7.74
CA PRO A 36 19.60 -0.04 -6.63
C PRO A 36 19.24 1.46 -6.75
N HIS A 37 19.04 1.94 -7.98
CA HIS A 37 18.65 3.31 -8.28
C HIS A 37 17.14 3.48 -8.43
N PHE A 38 16.34 2.49 -8.03
CA PHE A 38 14.89 2.51 -8.18
C PHE A 38 14.28 3.81 -7.64
N THR A 39 13.34 4.38 -8.39
CA THR A 39 12.62 5.58 -8.00
C THR A 39 11.14 5.50 -8.37
N ILE A 40 10.33 6.29 -7.66
CA ILE A 40 8.91 6.45 -7.95
C ILE A 40 8.76 7.83 -8.58
N ILE A 41 8.31 7.90 -9.83
CA ILE A 41 8.07 9.16 -10.54
C ILE A 41 6.65 9.65 -10.22
N PRO A 42 6.49 10.77 -9.50
CA PRO A 42 5.19 11.41 -9.25
C PRO A 42 4.54 11.99 -10.53
N PRO A 43 3.21 12.22 -10.52
CA PRO A 43 2.48 12.78 -11.66
C PRO A 43 2.93 14.21 -12.01
N PRO A 44 2.90 14.59 -13.31
CA PRO A 44 3.26 15.94 -13.76
C PRO A 44 2.31 17.00 -13.15
N ASN A 45 2.84 18.18 -12.77
CA ASN A 45 2.16 19.28 -12.06
C ASN A 45 2.00 19.09 -10.53
N HIS A 46 3.13 18.80 -9.86
CA HIS A 46 3.19 18.53 -8.44
C HIS A 46 2.63 19.65 -7.55
N GLN A 47 1.68 19.30 -6.68
CA GLN A 47 1.76 19.62 -5.24
C GLN A 47 0.65 18.96 -4.38
N HIS A 48 0.27 17.70 -4.64
CA HIS A 48 -0.58 17.01 -3.67
C HIS A 48 0.25 16.56 -2.46
N ARG A 49 0.15 17.30 -1.35
CA ARG A 49 0.99 17.12 -0.15
C ARG A 49 0.99 15.68 0.39
N HIS A 50 -0.17 15.03 0.39
CA HIS A 50 -0.31 13.69 0.97
C HIS A 50 0.26 12.61 0.05
N LEU A 51 0.09 12.77 -1.27
CA LEU A 51 0.63 11.82 -2.23
C LEU A 51 2.16 11.90 -2.28
N LYS A 52 2.72 13.12 -2.21
CA LYS A 52 4.17 13.30 -2.10
C LYS A 52 4.71 12.58 -0.86
N ALA A 53 4.12 12.81 0.31
CA ALA A 53 4.53 12.16 1.55
C ALA A 53 4.41 10.63 1.47
N ALA A 54 3.37 10.11 0.80
CA ALA A 54 3.21 8.68 0.59
C ALA A 54 4.28 8.10 -0.35
N ILE A 55 4.60 8.78 -1.45
CA ILE A 55 5.67 8.38 -2.38
C ILE A 55 7.00 8.32 -1.65
N ASP A 56 7.35 9.36 -0.89
CA ASP A 56 8.60 9.41 -0.11
C ASP A 56 8.66 8.24 0.89
N ARG A 57 7.54 7.95 1.58
CA ARG A 57 7.41 6.83 2.52
C ARG A 57 7.62 5.48 1.84
N TYR A 58 6.88 5.19 0.76
CA TYR A 58 6.95 3.89 0.09
C TYR A 58 8.29 3.67 -0.63
N LEU A 59 8.90 4.73 -1.17
CA LEU A 59 10.26 4.65 -1.69
C LEU A 59 11.26 4.26 -0.59
N GLY A 60 11.10 4.81 0.62
CA GLY A 60 11.87 4.41 1.78
C GLY A 60 11.65 2.94 2.13
N LEU A 61 10.39 2.53 2.32
CA LEU A 61 10.01 1.16 2.70
C LEU A 61 10.58 0.11 1.72
N VAL A 62 10.38 0.30 0.42
CA VAL A 62 10.86 -0.59 -0.64
C VAL A 62 12.39 -0.73 -0.63
N LYS A 63 13.12 0.33 -0.27
CA LYS A 63 14.57 0.32 -0.20
C LYS A 63 15.13 -0.24 1.11
N SER A 64 14.40 -0.12 2.23
CA SER A 64 14.95 -0.41 3.57
C SER A 64 14.40 -1.66 4.23
N GLU A 65 13.13 -2.02 4.01
CA GLU A 65 12.50 -3.09 4.80
C GLU A 65 12.96 -4.49 4.43
N HIS A 66 13.46 -4.70 3.19
CA HIS A 66 13.94 -6.00 2.70
C HIS A 66 13.02 -7.16 3.10
N HIS A 67 11.71 -7.01 2.85
CA HIS A 67 10.69 -7.95 3.31
C HIS A 67 11.07 -9.39 2.96
N LEU A 68 11.15 -10.26 3.97
CA LEU A 68 11.43 -11.69 3.79
C LEU A 68 10.15 -12.48 4.04
N PRO A 69 9.44 -12.93 2.99
CA PRO A 69 8.21 -13.67 3.16
C PRO A 69 8.50 -15.03 3.81
N LEU A 70 7.61 -15.48 4.69
CA LEU A 70 7.73 -16.79 5.34
C LEU A 70 7.70 -17.95 4.33
N VAL A 71 6.98 -17.75 3.23
CA VAL A 71 6.94 -18.65 2.08
C VAL A 71 7.35 -17.84 0.86
N ASN A 72 8.48 -18.22 0.26
CA ASN A 72 8.93 -17.55 -0.96
C ASN A 72 7.92 -17.79 -2.10
N PRO A 73 7.59 -16.75 -2.89
CA PRO A 73 6.80 -16.92 -4.09
C PRO A 73 7.47 -17.93 -5.04
N GLU A 74 6.71 -18.90 -5.54
CA GLU A 74 7.18 -19.80 -6.59
C GLU A 74 7.14 -19.06 -7.93
N VAL A 75 8.20 -18.29 -8.21
CA VAL A 75 8.33 -17.46 -9.41
C VAL A 75 9.61 -17.77 -10.18
N GLU A 76 9.53 -17.66 -11.50
CA GLU A 76 10.70 -17.76 -12.37
C GLU A 76 11.53 -16.47 -12.25
N VAL A 77 12.81 -16.61 -11.91
CA VAL A 77 13.78 -15.50 -11.93
C VAL A 77 14.65 -15.66 -13.18
N PRO A 78 14.55 -14.77 -14.18
CA PRO A 78 15.37 -14.86 -15.39
C PRO A 78 16.86 -14.86 -15.06
N SER A 79 17.61 -15.78 -15.67
CA SER A 79 19.04 -16.00 -15.39
C SER A 79 19.99 -14.96 -16.00
N SER A 80 19.48 -13.96 -16.74
CA SER A 80 20.29 -12.94 -17.43
C SER A 80 20.12 -11.55 -16.80
N PRO A 81 21.17 -10.99 -16.17
CA PRO A 81 21.08 -9.78 -15.35
C PRO A 81 20.98 -8.45 -16.10
N ALA A 82 21.12 -8.43 -17.43
CA ALA A 82 21.37 -7.18 -18.17
C ALA A 82 20.12 -6.48 -18.76
N THR A 83 18.92 -7.06 -18.66
CA THR A 83 17.70 -6.51 -19.30
C THR A 83 16.41 -6.65 -18.47
N SER A 84 16.50 -6.98 -17.19
CA SER A 84 15.32 -7.27 -16.35
C SER A 84 15.44 -6.68 -14.95
N GLU A 85 15.94 -5.45 -14.82
CA GLU A 85 15.80 -4.69 -13.57
C GLU A 85 14.60 -3.75 -13.68
N LEU A 86 13.81 -3.64 -12.62
CA LEU A 86 12.80 -2.59 -12.52
C LEU A 86 13.47 -1.32 -11.97
N GLU A 87 13.48 -0.25 -12.76
CA GLU A 87 14.14 1.01 -12.44
C GLU A 87 13.17 2.07 -11.93
N VAL A 88 11.94 2.05 -12.43
CA VAL A 88 10.98 3.13 -12.19
C VAL A 88 9.58 2.59 -11.92
N LEU A 89 8.87 3.23 -11.00
CA LEU A 89 7.41 3.18 -10.92
C LEU A 89 6.85 4.57 -11.27
N GLU A 90 6.19 4.69 -12.41
CA GLU A 90 5.51 5.92 -12.84
C GLU A 90 4.11 5.99 -12.22
N VAL A 91 3.77 7.11 -11.59
CA VAL A 91 2.47 7.35 -10.99
C VAL A 91 1.70 8.39 -11.80
N GLN A 92 0.52 8.00 -12.29
CA GLN A 92 -0.40 8.88 -13.01
C GLN A 92 -1.71 9.01 -12.22
N VAL A 93 -2.17 10.25 -12.07
CA VAL A 93 -3.42 10.56 -11.37
C VAL A 93 -4.23 11.52 -12.22
N ALA A 94 -5.50 11.21 -12.46
CA ALA A 94 -6.39 12.01 -13.30
C ALA A 94 -6.83 13.31 -12.60
N ASP A 95 -7.38 13.20 -11.39
CA ASP A 95 -7.82 14.33 -10.56
C ASP A 95 -6.97 14.45 -9.30
N LEU A 96 -5.91 15.27 -9.37
CA LEU A 96 -5.00 15.55 -8.25
C LEU A 96 -5.60 16.39 -7.11
N VAL A 97 -6.77 17.01 -7.32
CA VAL A 97 -7.39 17.92 -6.35
C VAL A 97 -8.61 17.32 -5.64
N ALA A 98 -8.94 16.07 -5.93
CA ALA A 98 -10.02 15.32 -5.28
C ALA A 98 -9.92 15.39 -3.74
N PRO A 99 -10.95 15.91 -3.05
CA PRO A 99 -10.93 16.04 -1.59
C PRO A 99 -10.96 14.67 -0.90
N LEU A 100 -10.45 14.60 0.34
CA LEU A 100 -10.62 13.41 1.17
C LEU A 100 -12.02 13.41 1.76
N GLU A 101 -12.93 12.66 1.16
CA GLU A 101 -14.31 12.54 1.62
C GLU A 101 -14.84 11.10 1.52
N HIS A 102 -15.98 10.85 2.15
CA HIS A 102 -16.61 9.55 2.10
C HIS A 102 -17.04 9.22 0.66
N GLY A 103 -16.62 8.07 0.16
CA GLY A 103 -16.94 7.63 -1.20
C GLY A 103 -16.03 8.21 -2.27
N VAL A 104 -14.94 8.91 -1.91
CA VAL A 104 -13.91 9.29 -2.88
C VAL A 104 -13.38 8.06 -3.61
N ASP A 105 -13.07 8.21 -4.90
CA ASP A 105 -12.58 7.10 -5.71
C ASP A 105 -11.20 6.64 -5.21
N GLU A 106 -11.13 5.42 -4.70
CA GLU A 106 -9.90 4.77 -4.21
C GLU A 106 -9.40 3.67 -5.16
N SER A 107 -9.88 3.65 -6.41
CA SER A 107 -9.49 2.68 -7.42
C SER A 107 -8.11 2.97 -8.01
N TYR A 108 -7.42 1.91 -8.42
CA TYR A 108 -6.14 2.00 -9.12
C TYR A 108 -5.90 0.80 -10.04
N ASN A 109 -5.03 1.02 -11.02
CA ASN A 109 -4.48 0.00 -11.89
C ASN A 109 -2.96 -0.01 -11.74
N LEU A 110 -2.38 -1.19 -11.53
CA LEU A 110 -0.93 -1.37 -11.43
C LEU A 110 -0.47 -2.39 -12.48
N SER A 111 0.39 -1.95 -13.40
CA SER A 111 1.00 -2.75 -14.45
C SER A 111 2.50 -2.87 -14.18
N ILE A 112 3.01 -4.10 -14.14
CA ILE A 112 4.45 -4.36 -14.02
C ILE A 112 4.88 -5.30 -15.16
N PRO A 113 5.46 -4.76 -16.26
CA PRO A 113 5.89 -5.57 -17.41
C PRO A 113 7.06 -6.51 -17.10
N THR A 114 7.15 -7.63 -17.82
CA THR A 114 8.28 -8.57 -17.74
C THR A 114 9.61 -7.97 -18.22
N ALA A 115 9.57 -7.01 -19.14
CA ALA A 115 10.76 -6.46 -19.80
C ALA A 115 11.62 -5.56 -18.90
N GLY A 116 11.27 -5.40 -17.62
CA GLY A 116 11.93 -4.46 -16.71
C GLY A 116 11.70 -3.00 -17.11
N GLY A 117 12.57 -2.11 -16.61
CA GLY A 117 12.54 -0.68 -16.90
C GLY A 117 11.51 0.07 -16.06
N SER A 118 10.25 0.15 -16.54
CA SER A 118 9.21 0.97 -15.92
C SER A 118 7.94 0.19 -15.63
N ALA A 119 7.43 0.34 -14.42
CA ALA A 119 6.09 -0.06 -13.99
C ALA A 119 5.19 1.17 -13.98
N LEU A 120 3.87 0.95 -14.12
CA LEU A 120 2.89 2.03 -14.21
C LEU A 120 1.78 1.84 -13.17
N LEU A 121 1.55 2.86 -12.36
CA LEU A 121 0.45 2.99 -11.43
C LEU A 121 -0.47 4.13 -11.89
N VAL A 122 -1.70 3.80 -12.28
CA VAL A 122 -2.73 4.76 -12.69
C VAL A 122 -3.86 4.76 -11.67
N ALA A 123 -4.32 5.94 -11.25
CA ALA A 123 -5.48 6.09 -10.39
C ALA A 123 -6.33 7.30 -10.80
N GLU A 124 -7.61 7.29 -10.44
CA GLU A 124 -8.48 8.45 -10.64
C GLU A 124 -8.07 9.60 -9.70
N THR A 125 -7.79 9.28 -8.43
CA THR A 125 -7.46 10.27 -7.39
C THR A 125 -6.15 9.93 -6.67
N PRO A 126 -5.57 10.86 -5.89
CA PRO A 126 -4.42 10.60 -5.05
C PRO A 126 -4.65 9.47 -4.03
N TRP A 127 -5.90 9.27 -3.62
CA TRP A 127 -6.28 8.29 -2.61
C TRP A 127 -6.16 6.87 -3.16
N GLY A 128 -6.60 6.65 -4.41
CA GLY A 128 -6.38 5.41 -5.15
C GLY A 128 -4.90 5.13 -5.41
N ALA A 129 -4.13 6.14 -5.82
CA ALA A 129 -2.68 5.99 -6.01
C ALA A 129 -1.98 5.54 -4.71
N MET A 130 -2.36 6.07 -3.55
CA MET A 130 -1.81 5.61 -2.27
C MET A 130 -2.16 4.14 -1.96
N ARG A 131 -3.32 3.63 -2.41
CA ARG A 131 -3.64 2.19 -2.29
C ARG A 131 -2.77 1.34 -3.21
N GLY A 132 -2.47 1.83 -4.41
CA GLY A 132 -1.58 1.15 -5.34
C GLY A 132 -0.12 1.14 -4.89
N LEU A 133 0.36 2.19 -4.22
CA LEU A 133 1.70 2.21 -3.63
C LEU A 133 1.85 1.16 -2.50
N GLU A 134 0.81 1.00 -1.66
CA GLU A 134 0.76 -0.08 -0.67
C GLU A 134 0.88 -1.44 -1.35
N THR A 135 0.06 -1.70 -2.37
CA THR A 135 0.09 -2.96 -3.12
C THR A 135 1.44 -3.20 -3.79
N PHE A 136 2.04 -2.18 -4.41
CA PHE A 136 3.37 -2.29 -5.01
C PHE A 136 4.43 -2.69 -3.97
N SER A 137 4.39 -2.10 -2.77
CA SER A 137 5.36 -2.41 -1.71
C SER A 137 5.31 -3.88 -1.28
N GLN A 138 4.13 -4.50 -1.33
CA GLN A 138 3.93 -5.93 -1.01
C GLN A 138 4.41 -6.86 -2.14
N LEU A 139 4.62 -6.34 -3.35
CA LEU A 139 5.19 -7.07 -4.48
C LEU A 139 6.71 -7.07 -4.49
N VAL A 140 7.36 -6.40 -3.53
CA VAL A 140 8.82 -6.34 -3.38
C VAL A 140 9.25 -7.21 -2.20
N TRP A 141 10.26 -8.04 -2.39
CA TRP A 141 10.80 -8.89 -1.32
C TRP A 141 12.29 -9.20 -1.51
N GLY A 142 12.92 -9.80 -0.51
CA GLY A 142 14.32 -10.17 -0.54
C GLY A 142 15.27 -9.03 -0.16
N ALA A 143 16.52 -9.41 0.11
CA ALA A 143 17.56 -8.48 0.54
C ALA A 143 18.76 -8.44 -0.42
N ASN A 144 19.13 -9.58 -1.01
CA ASN A 144 20.31 -9.72 -1.86
C ASN A 144 20.09 -10.84 -2.89
N PRO A 145 19.54 -10.55 -4.07
CA PRO A 145 18.99 -9.26 -4.50
C PRO A 145 17.61 -8.97 -3.88
N THR A 146 17.22 -7.69 -3.88
CA THR A 146 15.81 -7.31 -3.77
C THR A 146 15.11 -7.65 -5.08
N LEU A 147 13.99 -8.35 -5.00
CA LEU A 147 13.18 -8.83 -6.11
C LEU A 147 11.82 -8.13 -6.12
N VAL A 148 11.22 -8.05 -7.30
CA VAL A 148 9.86 -7.54 -7.51
C VAL A 148 9.11 -8.46 -8.47
N ALA A 149 7.83 -8.70 -8.21
CA ALA A 149 6.98 -9.48 -9.11
C ALA A 149 6.73 -8.71 -10.42
N VAL A 150 6.85 -9.40 -11.56
CA VAL A 150 6.69 -8.82 -12.90
C VAL A 150 5.81 -9.70 -13.80
N GLY A 151 5.36 -9.15 -14.92
CA GLY A 151 4.44 -9.81 -15.85
C GLY A 151 3.00 -9.84 -15.32
N LEU A 152 2.62 -8.85 -14.50
CA LEU A 152 1.32 -8.80 -13.84
C LEU A 152 0.55 -7.51 -14.12
N GLU A 153 -0.76 -7.64 -14.04
CA GLU A 153 -1.73 -6.55 -14.08
C GLU A 153 -2.68 -6.67 -12.89
N ILE A 154 -2.82 -5.57 -12.14
CA ILE A 154 -3.75 -5.47 -11.02
C ILE A 154 -4.73 -4.35 -11.33
N HIS A 155 -6.02 -4.67 -11.17
CA HIS A 155 -7.10 -3.68 -11.14
C HIS A 155 -7.78 -3.83 -9.80
N ASP A 156 -7.89 -2.73 -9.05
CA ASP A 156 -8.38 -2.83 -7.69
C ASP A 156 -9.21 -1.62 -7.27
N PHE A 157 -10.19 -1.89 -6.42
CA PHE A 157 -11.08 -0.89 -5.84
C PHE A 157 -11.73 -1.49 -4.59
N PRO A 158 -12.10 -0.66 -3.60
CA PRO A 158 -12.79 -1.17 -2.43
C PRO A 158 -14.26 -1.48 -2.73
N VAL A 159 -14.74 -2.64 -2.29
CA VAL A 159 -16.17 -2.98 -2.35
C VAL A 159 -17.01 -2.07 -1.45
N TYR A 160 -16.45 -1.63 -0.32
CA TYR A 160 -17.13 -0.77 0.65
C TYR A 160 -16.34 0.53 0.87
N GLY A 161 -17.04 1.66 0.79
CA GLY A 161 -16.46 2.99 1.01
C GLY A 161 -16.09 3.30 2.47
N HIS A 162 -16.64 2.56 3.43
CA HIS A 162 -16.34 2.70 4.86
C HIS A 162 -15.64 1.45 5.40
N ARG A 163 -14.34 1.56 5.71
CA ARG A 163 -13.52 0.47 6.25
C ARG A 163 -12.77 1.01 7.46
N GLY A 164 -13.33 0.81 8.65
CA GLY A 164 -12.90 1.55 9.82
C GLY A 164 -12.55 0.73 11.04
N VAL A 165 -11.78 1.37 11.92
CA VAL A 165 -11.47 0.91 13.28
C VAL A 165 -12.01 1.97 14.24
N MET A 166 -12.70 1.53 15.28
CA MET A 166 -13.07 2.40 16.40
C MET A 166 -12.05 2.23 17.52
N LEU A 167 -11.44 3.34 17.94
CA LEU A 167 -10.57 3.37 19.12
C LEU A 167 -11.21 4.22 20.21
N ASP A 168 -11.42 3.60 21.35
CA ASP A 168 -11.89 4.26 22.56
C ASP A 168 -10.71 4.70 23.41
N THR A 169 -10.54 6.02 23.52
CA THR A 169 -9.49 6.65 24.34
C THR A 169 -10.04 7.30 25.61
N SER A 170 -11.30 7.03 25.96
CA SER A 170 -11.90 7.55 27.18
C SER A 170 -11.86 6.54 28.33
N ARG A 171 -12.13 5.25 28.06
CA ARG A 171 -12.11 4.21 29.11
C ARG A 171 -10.69 3.96 29.62
N ASN A 172 -9.70 4.06 28.73
CA ASN A 172 -8.28 4.07 29.05
C ASN A 172 -7.57 5.07 28.13
N TYR A 173 -6.52 5.72 28.64
CA TYR A 173 -5.70 6.63 27.84
C TYR A 173 -4.77 5.85 26.90
N TYR A 174 -4.59 6.37 25.69
CA TYR A 174 -3.61 5.91 24.71
C TYR A 174 -2.70 7.07 24.34
N GLU A 175 -1.39 6.85 24.31
CA GLU A 175 -0.46 7.87 23.85
C GLU A 175 -0.67 8.17 22.37
N VAL A 176 -0.43 9.42 21.96
CA VAL A 176 -0.58 9.84 20.56
C VAL A 176 0.27 8.98 19.62
N GLY A 177 1.46 8.55 20.06
CA GLY A 177 2.32 7.65 19.29
C GLY A 177 1.67 6.30 19.00
N ASP A 178 0.88 5.75 19.93
CA ASP A 178 0.16 4.49 19.75
C ASP A 178 -1.03 4.64 18.78
N ILE A 179 -1.70 5.79 18.83
CA ILE A 179 -2.78 6.14 17.89
C ILE A 179 -2.21 6.27 16.48
N LEU A 180 -1.09 6.98 16.31
CA LEU A 180 -0.42 7.14 15.02
C LEU A 180 0.06 5.80 14.46
N ARG A 181 0.66 4.93 15.30
CA ARG A 181 1.05 3.57 14.91
C ARG A 181 -0.16 2.73 14.48
N THR A 182 -1.32 2.93 15.11
CA THR A 182 -2.57 2.28 14.68
C THR A 182 -3.00 2.77 13.30
N ILE A 183 -2.90 4.08 13.03
CA ILE A 183 -3.21 4.67 11.71
C ILE A 183 -2.25 4.16 10.62
N GLU A 184 -0.97 3.95 10.95
CA GLU A 184 -0.01 3.31 10.03
C GLU A 184 -0.43 1.89 9.67
N ALA A 185 -0.79 1.07 10.67
CA ALA A 185 -1.29 -0.28 10.45
C ALA A 185 -2.61 -0.29 9.65
N MET A 186 -3.50 0.68 9.89
CA MET A 186 -4.71 0.87 9.10
C MET A 186 -4.38 1.17 7.63
N SER A 187 -3.40 2.04 7.37
CA SER A 187 -2.93 2.35 6.01
C SER A 187 -2.43 1.10 5.29
N ALA A 188 -1.61 0.28 5.95
CA ALA A 188 -1.09 -0.98 5.39
C ALA A 188 -2.22 -1.97 5.04
N ASN A 189 -3.32 -1.94 5.79
CA ASN A 189 -4.51 -2.77 5.56
C ASN A 189 -5.57 -2.10 4.67
N LYS A 190 -5.25 -0.98 4.02
CA LYS A 190 -6.17 -0.19 3.19
C LYS A 190 -7.47 0.23 3.91
N LEU A 191 -7.45 0.38 5.23
CA LEU A 191 -8.54 0.96 6.01
C LEU A 191 -8.51 2.49 5.87
N ASN A 192 -9.68 3.13 5.95
CA ASN A 192 -9.83 4.54 5.60
C ASN A 192 -10.61 5.38 6.61
N VAL A 193 -11.23 4.78 7.63
CA VAL A 193 -11.96 5.52 8.67
C VAL A 193 -11.40 5.20 10.05
N PHE A 194 -10.87 6.21 10.74
CA PHE A 194 -10.51 6.11 12.16
C PHE A 194 -11.63 6.74 12.98
N HIS A 195 -12.49 5.90 13.58
CA HIS A 195 -13.55 6.36 14.45
C HIS A 195 -12.98 6.56 15.86
N TRP A 196 -12.71 7.81 16.20
CA TRP A 196 -12.15 8.16 17.49
C TRP A 196 -13.26 8.37 18.53
N HIS A 197 -13.51 7.35 19.35
CA HIS A 197 -14.38 7.45 20.52
C HIS A 197 -13.59 8.10 21.66
N ILE A 198 -13.52 9.44 21.63
CA ILE A 198 -12.59 10.20 22.47
C ILE A 198 -13.12 10.51 23.87
N THR A 199 -14.44 10.51 24.08
CA THR A 199 -15.08 10.86 25.36
C THR A 199 -16.10 9.83 25.82
N ASP A 200 -16.22 9.66 27.12
CA ASP A 200 -17.18 8.77 27.77
C ASP A 200 -17.31 9.14 29.26
N SER A 201 -18.07 8.38 30.05
CA SER A 201 -18.26 8.67 31.47
C SER A 201 -16.98 8.58 32.31
N HIS A 202 -15.94 7.92 31.79
CA HIS A 202 -14.70 7.65 32.50
C HIS A 202 -13.69 8.79 32.41
N SER A 203 -13.63 9.48 31.27
CA SER A 203 -12.74 10.63 31.09
C SER A 203 -13.12 11.51 29.90
N PHE A 204 -12.67 12.77 29.97
CA PHE A 204 -12.75 13.75 28.90
C PHE A 204 -11.33 14.23 28.53
N PRO A 205 -10.60 13.49 27.66
CA PRO A 205 -9.21 13.81 27.32
C PRO A 205 -9.07 14.90 26.25
N LEU A 206 -10.17 15.32 25.62
CA LEU A 206 -10.15 16.33 24.58
C LEU A 206 -9.98 17.73 25.19
N VAL A 207 -8.92 18.45 24.82
CA VAL A 207 -8.74 19.83 25.26
C VAL A 207 -9.64 20.75 24.44
N LEU A 208 -10.67 21.32 25.07
CA LEU A 208 -11.58 22.31 24.48
C LEU A 208 -11.33 23.71 25.05
N PRO A 209 -10.68 24.62 24.30
CA PRO A 209 -10.36 25.96 24.80
C PRO A 209 -11.58 26.78 25.24
N SER A 210 -12.74 26.55 24.63
CA SER A 210 -13.99 27.22 24.99
C SER A 210 -14.60 26.72 26.30
N GLU A 211 -14.27 25.49 26.71
CA GLU A 211 -14.84 24.82 27.89
C GLU A 211 -13.72 24.10 28.67
N PRO A 212 -12.78 24.85 29.29
CA PRO A 212 -11.56 24.29 29.88
C PRO A 212 -11.78 23.49 31.18
N SER A 213 -12.99 23.50 31.73
CA SER A 213 -13.36 22.73 32.93
C SER A 213 -13.88 21.33 32.64
N LEU A 214 -14.09 20.99 31.36
CA LEU A 214 -14.44 19.63 30.93
C LEU A 214 -13.24 18.69 31.04
#